data_AF-A0A1F4XF67-F1
#
_entry.id   AF-A0A1F4XF67-F1
#
_cell.length_a   1.000
_cell.length_b   1.000
_cell.length_c   1.000
_cell.angle_alpha   90.00
_cell.angle_beta   90.00
_cell.angle_gamma   90.00
#
_symmetry.space_group_name_H-M   'P 1'
#
loop_
_entity.id
_entity.type
_entity.pdbx_description
1 polymer ?
#
loop_
_entity_poly.entity_id
_entity_poly.type
_entity_poly.pdbx_seq_one_letter_code
_entity_poly.pdbx_strand_id
1 'polypeptide(L)'
;MRKIFWLIIILNFALLIPRFKANLPLLMRDLAGELRAGNLVGLEELLDSFAWLKRQKERGAIREDAVVVCSKPQFCYYYSGLRSSNFPFSENKNVVFSTIIQADLIIAENLGYLSQLYLNQVILDSSRYFRVLYRTEEKIPNLVIFAVKKEEVAKLRQRQP
;
A
#
# COMPACT_ATOMS: atom_id res chain seq x y z
N MET A 1 -37.02 18.21 35.59
CA MET A 1 -36.38 17.18 34.72
C MET A 1 -36.44 17.50 33.23
N ARG A 2 -37.61 17.73 32.61
CA ARG A 2 -37.74 17.98 31.15
C ARG A 2 -36.88 19.14 30.60
N LYS A 3 -36.75 20.25 31.34
CA LYS A 3 -35.91 21.40 30.93
C LYS A 3 -34.40 21.09 30.90
N ILE A 4 -33.92 20.26 31.83
CA ILE A 4 -32.50 19.86 31.92
C ILE A 4 -32.16 18.91 30.76
N PHE A 5 -33.06 17.99 30.41
CA PHE A 5 -32.89 17.09 29.27
C PHE A 5 -32.76 17.85 27.94
N TRP A 6 -33.62 18.84 27.70
CA TRP A 6 -33.52 19.71 26.51
C TRP A 6 -32.24 20.53 26.49
N LEU A 7 -31.76 21.01 27.64
CA LEU A 7 -30.50 21.74 27.73
C LEU A 7 -29.31 20.85 27.33
N ILE A 8 -29.29 19.59 27.79
CA ILE A 8 -28.25 18.61 27.45
C ILE A 8 -28.28 18.30 25.95
N ILE A 9 -29.46 18.14 25.35
CA ILE A 9 -29.60 17.93 23.89
C ILE A 9 -29.03 19.13 23.13
N ILE A 10 -29.44 20.35 23.48
CA ILE A 10 -28.98 21.57 22.81
C ILE A 10 -27.46 21.74 22.94
N LEU A 11 -26.89 21.48 24.12
CA LEU A 11 -25.44 21.52 24.34
C LEU A 11 -24.70 20.48 23.48
N ASN A 12 -25.23 19.26 23.37
CA ASN A 12 -24.64 18.23 22.51
C ASN A 12 -24.65 18.65 21.04
N PHE A 13 -25.77 19.19 20.53
CA PHE A 13 -25.84 19.69 19.16
C PHE A 13 -24.94 20.91 18.93
N ALA A 14 -24.86 21.84 19.89
CA ALA A 14 -23.97 23.00 19.81
C ALA A 14 -22.49 22.59 19.76
N LEU A 15 -22.11 21.49 20.41
CA LEU A 15 -20.76 20.92 20.35
C LEU A 15 -20.50 20.10 19.08
N LEU A 16 -21.53 19.51 18.47
CA LEU A 16 -21.45 18.75 17.23
C LEU A 16 -21.35 19.64 15.99
N ILE A 17 -22.07 20.77 15.95
CA ILE A 17 -22.08 21.70 14.81
C ILE A 17 -20.67 22.16 14.38
N PRO A 18 -19.77 22.63 15.27
CA PRO A 18 -18.43 23.05 14.86
C PRO A 18 -17.59 21.87 14.34
N ARG A 19 -17.75 20.66 14.91
CA ARG A 19 -17.09 19.45 14.40
C ARG A 19 -17.61 19.06 13.02
N PHE A 20 -18.91 19.16 12.80
CA PHE A 20 -19.51 18.90 11.49
C PHE A 20 -19.03 19.92 10.46
N LYS A 21 -19.04 21.23 10.79
CA LYS A 21 -18.51 22.29 9.91
C LYS A 21 -17.03 22.10 9.58
N ALA A 22 -16.21 21.67 10.54
CA ALA A 22 -14.78 21.41 10.32
C ALA A 22 -14.54 20.22 9.37
N ASN A 23 -15.41 19.21 9.39
CA ASN A 23 -15.30 18.02 8.54
C ASN A 23 -16.09 18.12 7.22
N LEU A 24 -17.00 19.09 7.09
CA LEU A 24 -17.84 19.27 5.91
C LEU A 24 -17.05 19.43 4.60
N PRO A 25 -15.92 20.18 4.55
CA PRO A 25 -15.11 20.25 3.33
C PRO A 25 -14.53 18.90 2.91
N LEU A 26 -14.11 18.09 3.88
CA LEU A 26 -13.55 16.76 3.67
C LEU A 26 -14.63 15.80 3.15
N LEU A 27 -15.81 15.82 3.78
CA LEU A 27 -17.01 15.08 3.36
C LEU A 27 -17.48 15.46 1.95
N MET A 28 -17.44 16.76 1.60
CA MET A 28 -17.81 17.23 0.27
C MET A 28 -16.82 16.77 -0.80
N ARG A 29 -15.52 16.74 -0.48
CA ARG A 29 -14.49 16.24 -1.39
C ARG A 29 -14.58 14.71 -1.55
N ASP A 30 -14.88 13.96 -0.49
CA ASP A 30 -15.19 12.53 -0.55
C ASP A 30 -16.39 12.26 -1.46
N LEU A 31 -17.48 13.01 -1.28
CA LEU A 31 -18.69 12.91 -2.11
C LEU A 31 -18.45 13.32 -3.57
N ALA A 32 -17.50 14.21 -3.82
CA ALA A 32 -17.06 14.58 -5.17
C ALA A 32 -16.16 13.52 -5.82
N GLY A 33 -15.85 12.42 -5.12
CA GLY A 33 -14.97 11.37 -5.61
C GLY A 33 -13.49 11.76 -5.60
N GLU A 34 -13.10 12.80 -4.84
CA GLU A 34 -11.69 13.13 -4.67
C GLU A 34 -11.01 12.04 -3.84
N LEU A 35 -10.23 11.21 -4.52
CA LEU A 35 -9.49 10.05 -4.00
C LEU A 35 -8.57 10.30 -2.81
N ARG A 36 -8.34 11.56 -2.42
CA ARG A 36 -7.42 11.97 -1.35
C ARG A 36 -8.13 12.66 -0.19
N ALA A 37 -9.41 12.95 -0.32
CA ALA A 37 -10.15 13.49 0.80
C ALA A 37 -10.32 12.40 1.88
N GLY A 38 -10.14 12.80 3.14
CA GLY A 38 -10.33 11.97 4.33
C GLY A 38 -9.44 10.75 4.54
N ASN A 39 -8.43 10.56 3.70
CA ASN A 39 -7.64 9.34 3.73
C ASN A 39 -6.50 9.37 4.76
N LEU A 40 -6.32 8.22 5.43
CA LEU A 40 -5.17 7.95 6.29
C LEU A 40 -3.88 8.07 5.47
N VAL A 41 -2.80 8.62 6.06
CA VAL A 41 -1.49 8.86 5.42
C VAL A 41 -1.02 7.68 4.54
N GLY A 42 -1.25 6.44 4.99
CA GLY A 42 -0.84 5.25 4.23
C GLY A 42 -1.56 5.02 2.90
N LEU A 43 -2.76 5.57 2.69
CA LEU A 43 -3.44 5.45 1.40
C LEU A 43 -2.92 6.48 0.39
N GLU A 44 -2.57 7.70 0.81
CA GLU A 44 -1.98 8.69 -0.09
C GLU A 44 -0.63 8.21 -0.63
N GLU A 45 0.25 7.71 0.24
CA GLU A 45 1.54 7.15 -0.15
C GLU A 45 1.39 5.93 -1.07
N LEU A 46 0.39 5.08 -0.81
CA LEU A 46 0.08 3.95 -1.67
C LEU A 46 -0.37 4.41 -3.08
N LEU A 47 -1.25 5.41 -3.16
CA LEU A 47 -1.68 5.99 -4.44
C LEU A 47 -0.51 6.66 -5.18
N ASP A 48 0.38 7.36 -4.47
CA ASP A 48 1.58 7.96 -5.05
C ASP A 48 2.54 6.89 -5.59
N SER A 49 2.65 5.75 -4.89
CA SER A 49 3.42 4.60 -5.36
C SER A 49 2.86 4.01 -6.66
N PHE A 50 1.52 3.91 -6.80
CA PHE A 50 0.88 3.46 -8.04
C PHE A 50 1.05 4.45 -9.18
N ALA A 51 0.96 5.75 -8.89
CA ALA A 51 1.24 6.80 -9.86
C ALA A 51 2.70 6.77 -10.32
N TRP A 52 3.63 6.49 -9.41
CA TRP A 52 5.04 6.28 -9.75
C TRP A 52 5.22 5.07 -10.68
N LEU A 53 4.59 3.93 -10.37
CA LEU A 53 4.62 2.73 -11.23
C LEU A 53 4.08 3.01 -12.63
N LYS A 54 2.95 3.72 -12.72
CA LYS A 54 2.38 4.15 -14.01
C LYS A 54 3.40 4.93 -14.83
N ARG A 55 4.03 5.95 -14.25
CA ARG A 55 5.04 6.77 -14.93
C ARG A 55 6.25 5.95 -15.38
N GLN A 56 6.72 4.99 -14.57
CA GLN A 56 7.84 4.15 -14.97
C GLN A 56 7.48 3.19 -16.12
N LYS A 57 6.25 2.67 -16.12
CA LYS A 57 5.72 1.87 -17.22
C LYS A 57 5.62 2.68 -18.52
N GLU A 58 5.03 3.89 -18.45
CA GLU A 58 4.90 4.81 -19.60
C GLU A 58 6.26 5.23 -20.19
N ARG A 59 7.31 5.27 -19.36
CA ARG A 59 8.70 5.54 -19.77
C ARG A 59 9.44 4.32 -20.31
N GLY A 60 8.81 3.13 -20.32
CA GLY A 60 9.45 1.88 -20.72
C GLY A 60 10.48 1.34 -19.72
N ALA A 61 10.59 1.92 -18.52
CA ALA A 61 11.51 1.45 -17.48
C ALA A 61 10.99 0.18 -16.77
N ILE A 62 9.68 -0.03 -16.79
CA ILE A 62 9.00 -1.25 -16.32
C ILE A 62 8.24 -1.83 -17.51
N ARG A 63 8.38 -3.14 -17.73
CA ARG A 63 7.66 -3.86 -18.79
C ARG A 63 6.15 -3.81 -18.56
N GLU A 64 5.36 -3.71 -19.63
CA GLU A 64 3.90 -3.66 -19.54
C GLU A 64 3.28 -4.93 -18.95
N ASP A 65 3.94 -6.07 -19.14
CA ASP A 65 3.50 -7.37 -18.62
C ASP A 65 4.03 -7.69 -17.22
N ALA A 66 4.75 -6.76 -16.59
CA ALA A 66 5.30 -6.95 -15.26
C ALA A 66 4.19 -7.21 -14.22
N VAL A 67 4.44 -8.17 -13.33
CA VAL A 67 3.53 -8.56 -12.26
C VAL A 67 3.96 -7.94 -10.93
N VAL A 68 3.01 -7.25 -10.28
CA VAL A 68 3.20 -6.57 -8.99
C VAL A 68 2.50 -7.31 -7.86
N VAL A 69 3.24 -7.74 -6.85
CA VAL A 69 2.64 -8.24 -5.58
C VAL A 69 2.42 -7.06 -4.63
N CYS A 70 1.20 -6.92 -4.12
CA CYS A 70 0.86 -5.87 -3.14
C CYS A 70 -0.37 -6.26 -2.29
N SER A 71 -0.67 -5.48 -1.24
CA SER A 71 -1.83 -5.74 -0.37
C SER A 71 -3.19 -5.42 -1.03
N LYS A 72 -3.21 -4.53 -2.03
CA LYS A 72 -4.42 -4.04 -2.71
C LYS A 72 -4.27 -4.15 -4.23
N PRO A 73 -4.28 -5.36 -4.81
CA PRO A 73 -4.01 -5.55 -6.24
C PRO A 73 -5.06 -4.88 -7.14
N GLN A 74 -6.35 -4.86 -6.76
CA GLN A 74 -7.35 -4.22 -7.63
C GLN A 74 -7.04 -2.73 -7.83
N PHE A 75 -6.59 -2.06 -6.77
CA PHE A 75 -6.18 -0.66 -6.82
C PHE A 75 -4.88 -0.50 -7.61
N CYS A 76 -3.90 -1.38 -7.39
CA CYS A 76 -2.66 -1.37 -8.17
C CYS A 76 -2.94 -1.48 -9.67
N TYR A 77 -3.76 -2.44 -10.10
CA TYR A 77 -4.16 -2.59 -11.50
C TYR A 77 -4.90 -1.34 -12.01
N TYR A 78 -5.89 -0.85 -11.26
CA TYR A 78 -6.68 0.30 -11.68
C TYR A 78 -5.82 1.57 -11.89
N TYR A 79 -4.89 1.87 -10.97
CA TYR A 79 -4.10 3.11 -11.01
C TYR A 79 -2.81 3.01 -11.83
N SER A 80 -2.13 1.86 -11.81
CA SER A 80 -0.87 1.68 -12.55
C SER A 80 -1.04 1.04 -13.92
N GLY A 81 -2.14 0.30 -14.12
CA GLY A 81 -2.36 -0.54 -15.30
C GLY A 81 -1.37 -1.70 -15.43
N LEU A 82 -0.68 -2.09 -14.34
CA LEU A 82 0.17 -3.27 -14.30
C LEU A 82 -0.62 -4.46 -13.76
N ARG A 83 -0.27 -5.67 -14.22
CA ARG A 83 -0.82 -6.91 -13.64
C ARG A 83 -0.42 -6.98 -12.17
N SER A 84 -1.34 -7.42 -11.33
CA SER A 84 -1.09 -7.45 -9.89
C SER A 84 -1.71 -8.67 -9.23
N SER A 85 -1.05 -9.16 -8.18
CA SER A 85 -1.53 -10.27 -7.35
C SER A 85 -1.50 -9.90 -5.88
N ASN A 86 -2.31 -10.63 -5.10
CA ASN A 86 -2.35 -10.45 -3.66
C ASN A 86 -1.03 -10.88 -3.03
N PHE A 87 -0.67 -10.16 -1.98
CA PHE A 87 0.31 -10.61 -1.01
C PHE A 87 -0.10 -11.95 -0.37
N PRO A 88 0.82 -12.94 -0.25
CA PRO A 88 0.56 -14.18 0.48
C PRO A 88 0.56 -13.96 2.00
N PHE A 89 -0.62 -13.85 2.60
CA PHE A 89 -0.76 -13.79 4.06
C PHE A 89 -0.51 -15.18 4.69
N SER A 90 0.75 -15.48 4.99
CA SER A 90 1.17 -16.79 5.52
C SER A 90 2.31 -16.64 6.52
N GLU A 91 2.22 -17.37 7.63
CA GLU A 91 3.30 -17.51 8.63
C GLU A 91 4.48 -18.33 8.09
N ASN A 92 4.24 -19.20 7.10
CA ASN A 92 5.29 -19.97 6.46
C ASN A 92 6.12 -19.07 5.52
N LYS A 93 7.30 -18.67 6.00
CA LYS A 93 8.25 -17.83 5.25
C LYS A 93 8.64 -18.40 3.89
N ASN A 94 8.72 -19.72 3.73
CA ASN A 94 9.07 -20.35 2.45
C ASN A 94 7.98 -20.17 1.41
N VAL A 95 6.71 -20.21 1.83
CA VAL A 95 5.55 -19.96 0.95
C VAL A 95 5.51 -18.49 0.53
N VAL A 96 5.75 -17.58 1.48
CA VAL A 96 5.85 -16.14 1.17
C VAL A 96 6.98 -15.90 0.18
N PHE A 97 8.18 -16.41 0.47
CA PHE A 97 9.35 -16.24 -0.38
C PHE A 97 9.12 -16.81 -1.79
N SER A 98 8.63 -18.05 -1.91
CA SER A 98 8.40 -18.70 -3.20
C SER A 98 7.36 -17.97 -4.05
N THR A 99 6.38 -17.31 -3.41
CA THR A 99 5.37 -16.50 -4.10
C THR A 99 5.95 -15.17 -4.57
N ILE A 100 6.63 -14.42 -3.70
CA ILE A 100 7.10 -13.07 -4.03
C ILE A 100 8.23 -13.07 -5.06
N ILE A 101 9.06 -14.12 -5.14
CA ILE A 101 10.13 -14.22 -6.16
C ILE A 101 9.60 -14.53 -7.57
N GLN A 102 8.35 -14.97 -7.69
CA GLN A 102 7.72 -15.19 -9.01
C GLN A 102 7.31 -13.86 -9.64
N ALA A 103 6.97 -12.87 -8.84
CA ALA A 103 6.62 -11.53 -9.28
C ALA A 103 7.84 -10.76 -9.80
N ASP A 104 7.59 -9.68 -10.54
CA ASP A 104 8.65 -8.78 -11.02
C ASP A 104 8.88 -7.64 -10.02
N LEU A 105 7.79 -7.18 -9.40
CA LEU A 105 7.77 -6.08 -8.47
C LEU A 105 7.01 -6.46 -7.21
N ILE A 106 7.43 -5.90 -6.07
CA ILE A 106 6.79 -6.09 -4.77
C ILE A 106 6.61 -4.73 -4.13
N ILE A 107 5.40 -4.43 -3.68
CA ILE A 107 5.12 -3.24 -2.85
C ILE A 107 5.02 -3.70 -1.41
N ALA A 108 5.96 -3.22 -0.59
CA ALA A 108 6.03 -3.51 0.84
C ALA A 108 5.58 -2.29 1.64
N GLU A 109 4.46 -2.42 2.34
CA GLU A 109 3.93 -1.41 3.26
C GLU A 109 4.44 -1.68 4.69
N ASN A 110 4.95 -0.66 5.36
CA ASN A 110 5.38 -0.67 6.75
C ASN A 110 4.30 -0.18 7.72
N LEU A 111 3.10 0.14 7.25
CA LEU A 111 2.01 0.64 8.09
C LEU A 111 1.04 -0.46 8.57
N GLY A 112 1.08 -1.65 7.94
CA GLY A 112 0.20 -2.77 8.27
C GLY A 112 0.92 -3.86 9.08
N TYR A 113 0.33 -4.29 10.20
CA TYR A 113 0.89 -5.34 11.07
C TYR A 113 1.21 -6.63 10.32
N LEU A 114 0.31 -7.09 9.44
CA LEU A 114 0.50 -8.33 8.67
C LEU A 114 1.62 -8.21 7.63
N SER A 115 1.77 -7.04 7.00
CA SER A 115 2.87 -6.80 6.04
C SER A 115 4.22 -6.78 6.76
N GLN A 116 4.30 -6.15 7.93
CA GLN A 116 5.50 -6.19 8.75
C GLN A 116 5.87 -7.62 9.18
N LEU A 117 4.89 -8.38 9.66
CA LEU A 117 5.08 -9.70 10.24
C LEU A 117 5.48 -10.76 9.19
N TYR A 118 4.85 -10.73 8.01
CA TYR A 118 4.99 -11.80 7.03
C TYR A 118 5.83 -11.41 5.81
N LEU A 119 5.61 -10.21 5.23
CA LEU A 119 6.29 -9.80 4.00
C LEU A 119 7.68 -9.22 4.29
N ASN A 120 7.72 -8.19 5.14
CA ASN A 120 8.89 -7.35 5.30
C ASN A 120 10.03 -8.16 5.93
N GLN A 121 9.71 -9.05 6.88
CA GLN A 121 10.68 -9.97 7.43
C GLN A 121 11.31 -10.87 6.34
N VAL A 122 10.52 -11.44 5.44
CA VAL A 122 11.03 -12.31 4.37
C VAL A 122 11.87 -11.52 3.35
N ILE A 123 11.47 -10.30 3.01
CA ILE A 123 12.25 -9.41 2.14
C ILE A 123 13.60 -9.07 2.79
N LEU A 124 13.62 -8.77 4.10
CA LEU A 124 14.85 -8.45 4.83
C LEU A 124 15.78 -9.67 4.91
N ASP A 125 15.25 -10.82 5.34
CA ASP A 125 15.99 -12.09 5.45
C ASP A 125 16.56 -12.54 4.09
N SER A 126 15.88 -12.18 2.99
CA SER A 126 16.22 -12.58 1.62
C SER A 126 16.63 -11.40 0.72
N SER A 127 17.15 -10.33 1.31
CA SER A 127 17.44 -9.05 0.64
C SER A 127 18.30 -9.15 -0.61
N ARG A 128 19.15 -10.19 -0.72
CA ARG A 128 19.99 -10.42 -1.91
C ARG A 128 19.18 -10.51 -3.22
N TYR A 129 17.94 -11.01 -3.18
CA TYR A 129 17.09 -11.20 -4.37
C TYR A 129 16.28 -9.96 -4.75
N PHE A 130 16.36 -8.88 -3.98
CA PHE A 130 15.53 -7.71 -4.16
C PHE A 130 16.38 -6.45 -4.38
N ARG A 131 15.89 -5.54 -5.21
CA ARG A 131 16.49 -4.23 -5.47
C ARG A 131 15.45 -3.16 -5.20
N VAL A 132 15.74 -2.21 -4.32
CA VAL A 132 14.87 -1.06 -4.09
C VAL A 132 14.80 -0.21 -5.35
N LEU A 133 13.59 0.10 -5.81
CA LEU A 133 13.34 1.03 -6.91
C LEU A 133 12.74 2.36 -6.44
N TYR A 134 11.91 2.31 -5.39
CA TYR A 134 11.21 3.46 -4.84
C TYR A 134 11.02 3.28 -3.34
N ARG A 135 11.06 4.37 -2.59
CA ARG A 135 10.73 4.44 -1.17
C ARG A 135 10.13 5.82 -0.86
N THR A 136 9.25 5.90 0.12
CA THR A 136 8.80 7.19 0.65
C THR A 136 9.94 7.89 1.41
N GLU A 137 9.89 9.23 1.51
CA GLU A 137 11.03 10.07 1.93
C GLU A 137 11.31 10.10 3.44
N GLU A 138 10.68 9.22 4.22
CA GLU A 138 10.87 9.14 5.66
C GLU A 138 12.12 8.35 6.08
N LYS A 139 12.62 8.62 7.30
CA LYS A 139 13.76 7.88 7.90
C LYS A 139 13.48 6.37 7.96
N ILE A 140 12.23 6.01 8.24
CA ILE A 140 11.70 4.65 8.10
C ILE A 140 10.64 4.75 7.01
N PRO A 141 10.87 4.23 5.79
CA PRO A 141 9.91 4.41 4.72
C PRO A 141 8.63 3.64 5.02
N ASN A 142 7.49 4.31 4.97
CA ASN A 142 6.17 3.70 5.09
C ASN A 142 5.85 2.74 3.95
N LEU A 143 6.45 2.95 2.78
CA LEU A 143 6.29 2.08 1.62
C LEU A 143 7.59 1.98 0.83
N VAL A 144 7.90 0.77 0.35
CA VAL A 144 9.04 0.50 -0.52
C VAL A 144 8.58 -0.37 -1.70
N ILE A 145 9.02 -0.03 -2.91
CA ILE A 145 8.86 -0.87 -4.10
C ILE A 145 10.19 -1.56 -4.39
N PHE A 146 10.17 -2.89 -4.45
CA PHE A 146 11.30 -3.72 -4.81
C PHE A 146 11.10 -4.31 -6.20
N ALA A 147 12.18 -4.38 -6.98
CA ALA A 147 12.31 -5.28 -8.11
C ALA A 147 12.93 -6.61 -7.68
N VAL A 148 12.41 -7.71 -8.23
CA VAL A 148 13.01 -9.03 -8.06
C VAL A 148 14.17 -9.19 -9.04
N LYS A 149 15.36 -9.51 -8.52
CA LYS A 149 16.57 -9.80 -9.30
C LYS A 149 16.47 -11.20 -9.90
N LYS A 150 15.92 -11.29 -11.12
CA LYS A 150 15.63 -12.57 -11.79
C LYS A 150 16.89 -13.41 -12.00
N GLU A 151 18.04 -12.77 -12.19
CA GLU A 151 19.35 -13.40 -12.29
C GLU A 151 19.74 -14.14 -11.00
N GLU A 152 19.49 -13.57 -9.83
CA GLU A 152 19.77 -14.21 -8.55
C GLU A 152 18.78 -15.34 -8.26
N VAL A 153 17.51 -15.16 -8.65
CA VAL A 153 16.48 -16.21 -8.55
C VAL A 153 16.80 -17.39 -9.47
N ALA A 154 17.31 -17.15 -10.68
CA ALA A 154 17.72 -18.19 -11.61
C ALA A 154 18.87 -19.04 -11.04
N LYS A 155 19.88 -18.39 -10.42
CA LYS A 155 20.97 -19.09 -9.72
C LYS A 155 20.47 -19.96 -8.57
N LEU A 156 19.47 -19.49 -7.82
CA LEU A 156 18.85 -20.28 -6.76
C LEU A 156 18.19 -21.55 -7.32
N ARG A 157 17.40 -21.42 -8.40
CA ARG A 157 16.70 -22.56 -9.02
C ARG A 157 17.65 -23.60 -9.59
N GLN A 158 18.80 -23.19 -10.12
CA GLN A 158 19.83 -24.11 -10.61
C GLN A 158 20.52 -24.90 -9.49
N ARG A 159 20.48 -24.42 -8.25
CA ARG A 159 21.08 -25.08 -7.07
C ARG A 159 20.11 -26.03 -6.35
N GLN A 160 18.83 -26.02 -6.72
CA GLN A 160 17.83 -26.94 -6.19
C GLN A 160 17.73 -28.13 -7.14
N PRO A 161 18.16 -29.34 -6.72
CA PRO A 161 18.11 -30.54 -7.54
C PRO A 161 16.67 -31.00 -7.83
#